data_AF-A0AAN0KQZ3-F1
#
_entry.id   AF-A0AAN0KQZ3-F1
#
_cell.length_a   1.000
_cell.length_b   1.000
_cell.length_c   1.000
_cell.angle_alpha   90.00
_cell.angle_beta   90.00
_cell.angle_gamma   90.00
#
_symmetry.space_group_name_H-M   'P 1'
#
loop_
_entity.id
_entity.type
_entity.pdbx_description
1 polymer ?
#
loop_
_entity_poly.entity_id
_entity_poly.type
_entity_poly.pdbx_seq_one_letter_code
_entity_poly.pdbx_strand_id
1 'polypeptide(L)'
;MYSGETKAPIYVFQRLNAAVLSDAQNLPCANWFYPKAHITFAERSQLNDVKYSGWSRGHMAPAGDMSTLEGNAQSFSLANVVPKDSCHNSGAWSKNRTGHPEVRTPSLGGCLCDYRPAVRQGSPNHW
;
A
#
# COMPACT_ATOMS: atom_id res chain seq x y z
N MET A 1 5.12 9.48 -3.31
CA MET A 1 5.17 10.83 -2.69
C MET A 1 4.18 10.90 -1.53
N TYR A 2 4.47 11.71 -0.50
CA TYR A 2 3.64 11.82 0.71
C TYR A 2 3.38 13.29 1.05
N SER A 3 2.18 13.62 1.55
CA SER A 3 1.79 14.95 2.00
C SER A 3 1.68 14.97 3.52
N GLY A 4 2.47 15.83 4.17
CA GLY A 4 2.43 16.02 5.63
C GLY A 4 1.16 16.70 6.12
N GLU A 5 0.57 17.58 5.31
CA GLU A 5 -0.70 18.26 5.60
C GLU A 5 -1.86 17.27 5.69
N THR A 6 -1.93 16.37 4.70
CA THR A 6 -3.01 15.36 4.64
C THR A 6 -2.67 14.09 5.39
N LYS A 7 -1.42 13.94 5.85
CA LYS A 7 -0.84 12.75 6.45
C LYS A 7 -0.99 11.49 5.59
N ALA A 8 -1.12 11.63 4.28
CA ALA A 8 -1.41 10.54 3.36
C ALA A 8 -0.43 10.52 2.17
N PRO A 9 -0.22 9.34 1.54
CA PRO A 9 0.46 9.30 0.25
C PRO A 9 -0.32 10.10 -0.78
N ILE A 10 0.38 10.80 -1.68
CA ILE A 10 -0.22 11.47 -2.84
C ILE A 10 -0.31 10.47 -4.01
N TYR A 11 0.76 9.72 -4.21
CA TYR A 11 0.84 8.62 -5.17
C TYR A 11 1.92 7.63 -4.78
N VAL A 12 1.78 6.41 -5.29
CA VAL A 12 2.78 5.34 -5.24
C VAL A 12 3.15 4.94 -6.67
N PHE A 13 4.42 4.57 -6.84
CA PHE A 13 4.92 3.98 -8.07
C PHE A 13 5.61 2.65 -7.74
N GLN A 14 5.31 1.60 -8.50
CA GLN A 14 5.97 0.31 -8.41
C GLN A 14 6.43 -0.14 -9.79
N ARG A 15 7.65 -0.68 -9.86
CA ARG A 15 8.11 -1.42 -11.04
C ARG A 15 8.00 -2.90 -10.74
N LEU A 16 7.21 -3.60 -11.53
CA LEU A 16 6.88 -5.00 -11.33
C LEU A 16 7.29 -5.81 -12.55
N ASN A 17 7.65 -7.07 -12.33
CA ASN A 17 7.81 -8.06 -13.38
C ASN A 17 7.42 -9.43 -12.80
N ALA A 18 7.34 -10.45 -13.67
CA ALA A 18 6.92 -11.78 -13.25
C ALA A 18 7.82 -12.38 -12.16
N ALA A 19 9.14 -12.12 -12.20
CA ALA A 19 10.08 -12.62 -11.19
C ALA A 19 9.81 -11.99 -9.82
N VAL A 20 9.65 -10.67 -9.73
CA VAL A 20 9.34 -9.96 -8.49
C VAL A 20 8.05 -10.49 -7.85
N LEU A 21 7.00 -10.69 -8.66
CA LEU A 21 5.72 -11.22 -8.17
C LEU A 21 5.81 -12.71 -7.79
N SER A 22 6.70 -13.48 -8.41
CA SER A 22 6.97 -14.86 -8.05
C SER A 22 7.68 -14.95 -6.70
N ASP A 23 8.73 -14.15 -6.51
CA ASP A 23 9.50 -14.12 -5.27
C ASP A 23 8.64 -13.65 -4.09
N ALA A 24 7.78 -12.66 -4.30
CA ALA A 24 6.87 -12.14 -3.28
C ALA A 24 5.85 -13.17 -2.76
N GLN A 25 5.47 -14.19 -3.56
CA GLN A 25 4.46 -15.18 -3.16
C GLN A 25 4.90 -16.09 -2.01
N ASN A 26 6.21 -16.29 -1.87
CA ASN A 26 6.79 -17.17 -0.85
C ASN A 26 7.14 -16.43 0.45
N LEU A 27 6.92 -15.12 0.51
CA LEU A 27 7.27 -14.33 1.67
C LEU A 27 6.13 -14.24 2.68
N PRO A 28 6.42 -14.37 3.99
CA PRO A 28 5.45 -14.07 5.02
C PRO A 28 5.06 -12.60 4.95
N CYS A 29 3.76 -12.33 5.03
CA CYS A 29 3.27 -10.97 5.19
C CYS A 29 3.50 -10.53 6.63
N ALA A 30 4.12 -9.37 6.82
CA ALA A 30 4.06 -8.65 8.08
C ALA A 30 2.59 -8.32 8.43
N ASN A 31 2.33 -7.97 9.69
CA ASN A 31 0.96 -7.68 10.15
C ASN A 31 0.86 -6.50 11.12
N TRP A 32 1.96 -5.79 11.36
CA TRP A 32 1.99 -4.61 12.22
C TRP A 32 2.16 -3.33 11.40
N PHE A 33 1.32 -2.33 11.68
CA PHE A 33 1.45 -1.00 11.08
C PHE A 33 2.29 -0.11 11.99
N TYR A 34 3.04 0.83 11.41
CA TYR A 34 3.87 1.74 12.19
C TYR A 34 3.98 3.15 11.57
N PRO A 35 4.07 4.21 12.39
CA PRO A 35 4.37 5.56 11.92
C PRO A 35 5.76 5.63 11.27
N LYS A 36 5.90 6.36 10.17
CA LYS A 36 7.20 6.51 9.50
C LYS A 36 8.11 7.44 10.31
N ALA A 37 9.19 6.90 10.86
CA ALA A 37 10.09 7.64 11.76
C ALA A 37 10.77 8.86 11.11
N HIS A 38 11.03 8.81 9.80
CA HIS A 38 11.66 9.91 9.05
C HIS A 38 10.71 11.08 8.74
N ILE A 39 9.42 10.96 9.06
CA ILE A 39 8.45 12.05 8.93
C ILE A 39 8.23 12.62 10.33
N THR A 40 8.17 13.95 10.44
CA THR A 40 7.99 14.62 11.74
C THR A 40 6.69 14.17 12.41
N PHE A 41 6.61 14.28 13.73
CA PHE A 41 5.41 13.87 14.47
C PHE A 41 4.15 14.61 13.99
N ALA A 42 4.28 15.89 13.66
CA ALA A 42 3.18 16.74 13.20
C ALA A 42 2.64 16.29 11.84
N GLU A 43 3.52 15.82 10.95
CA GLU A 43 3.19 15.49 9.56
C GLU A 43 2.92 14.00 9.31
N ARG A 44 3.31 13.13 10.24
CA ARG A 44 3.12 11.68 10.08
C ARG A 44 1.74 11.22 10.53
N SER A 45 1.22 10.24 9.81
CA SER A 45 0.07 9.43 10.24
C SER A 45 0.45 8.57 11.44
N GLN A 46 -0.44 8.54 12.43
CA GLN A 46 -0.34 7.76 13.67
C GLN A 46 -1.35 6.62 13.66
N LEU A 47 -1.13 5.61 14.51
CA LEU A 47 -2.06 4.48 14.62
C LEU A 47 -3.47 4.92 15.02
N ASN A 48 -3.57 5.94 15.89
CA ASN A 48 -4.87 6.48 16.33
C ASN A 48 -5.61 7.19 15.20
N ASP A 49 -4.90 7.79 14.25
CA ASP A 49 -5.49 8.45 13.09
C ASP A 49 -6.29 7.44 12.25
N VAL A 50 -5.81 6.20 12.13
CA VAL A 50 -6.46 5.19 11.30
C VAL A 50 -7.41 4.29 12.09
N LYS A 51 -7.07 3.93 13.34
CA LYS A 51 -7.82 2.95 14.15
C LYS A 51 -9.25 3.40 14.48
N TYR A 52 -9.49 4.70 14.66
CA TYR A 52 -10.79 5.23 15.09
C TYR A 52 -11.60 5.86 13.94
N SER A 53 -11.11 5.75 12.71
CA SER A 53 -11.75 6.35 11.53
C SER A 53 -12.99 5.58 11.04
N GLY A 54 -13.17 4.32 11.46
CA GLY A 54 -14.19 3.41 10.91
C GLY A 54 -13.82 2.81 9.55
N TRP A 55 -12.68 3.21 8.98
CA TRP A 55 -12.16 2.72 7.69
C TRP A 55 -11.11 1.62 7.86
N SER A 56 -10.95 0.80 6.83
CA SER A 56 -9.86 -0.17 6.74
C SER A 56 -8.55 0.47 6.29
N ARG A 57 -7.43 -0.13 6.73
CA ARG A 57 -6.06 0.25 6.32
C ARG A 57 -5.75 -0.30 4.94
N GLY A 58 -5.97 0.49 3.90
CA GLY A 58 -5.68 0.10 2.52
C GLY A 58 -4.25 0.43 2.12
N HIS A 59 -3.47 -0.58 1.73
CA HIS A 59 -2.15 -0.35 1.14
C HIS A 59 -2.27 0.32 -0.23
N MET A 60 -1.40 1.28 -0.49
CA MET A 60 -1.19 1.83 -1.84
C MET A 60 -0.21 0.94 -2.60
N ALA A 61 0.98 0.67 -2.04
CA ALA A 61 1.87 -0.40 -2.47
C ALA A 61 1.57 -1.69 -1.68
N PRO A 62 0.98 -2.74 -2.27
CA PRO A 62 0.62 -3.97 -1.56
C PRO A 62 1.84 -4.72 -1.04
N ALA A 63 1.71 -5.31 0.14
CA ALA A 63 2.73 -6.21 0.69
C ALA A 63 3.03 -7.41 -0.22
N GLY A 64 2.01 -7.90 -0.95
CA GLY A 64 2.12 -9.04 -1.88
C GLY A 64 2.88 -8.75 -3.18
N ASP A 65 3.26 -7.49 -3.42
CA ASP A 65 4.09 -7.10 -4.57
C ASP A 65 5.57 -6.96 -4.17
N MET A 66 5.92 -7.15 -2.90
CA MET A 66 7.27 -6.94 -2.36
C MET A 66 8.04 -8.26 -2.35
N SER A 67 9.13 -8.34 -3.11
CA SER A 67 9.97 -9.54 -3.24
C SER A 67 11.01 -9.73 -2.13
N THR A 68 11.05 -8.84 -1.13
CA THR A 68 11.95 -8.94 0.03
C THR A 68 11.21 -8.78 1.35
N LEU A 69 11.75 -9.34 2.43
CA LEU A 69 11.19 -9.19 3.77
C LEU A 69 11.20 -7.72 4.22
N GLU A 70 12.27 -6.99 3.91
CA GLU A 70 12.35 -5.55 4.22
C GLU A 70 11.30 -4.76 3.44
N GLY A 71 11.12 -5.05 2.15
CA GLY A 71 10.11 -4.40 1.32
C GLY A 71 8.70 -4.70 1.83
N ASN A 72 8.44 -5.95 2.19
CA ASN A 72 7.18 -6.37 2.80
C ASN A 72 6.91 -5.59 4.09
N ALA A 73 7.86 -5.55 5.03
CA ALA A 73 7.74 -4.77 6.26
C ALA A 73 7.53 -3.27 5.98
N GLN A 74 8.28 -2.69 5.05
CA GLN A 74 8.15 -1.28 4.66
C GLN A 74 6.77 -0.92 4.11
N SER A 75 6.10 -1.88 3.45
CA SER A 75 4.75 -1.67 2.93
C SER A 75 3.71 -1.38 4.03
N PHE A 76 3.99 -1.75 5.30
CA PHE A 76 3.13 -1.50 6.46
C PHE A 76 3.38 -0.14 7.15
N SER A 77 4.29 0.67 6.61
CA SER A 77 4.40 2.05 7.06
C SER A 77 3.08 2.79 6.81
N LEU A 78 2.60 3.53 7.81
CA LEU A 78 1.38 4.35 7.68
C LEU A 78 1.49 5.42 6.57
N ALA A 79 2.71 5.74 6.13
CA ALA A 79 2.92 6.59 4.96
C ALA A 79 2.47 5.96 3.62
N ASN A 80 2.21 4.65 3.60
CA ASN A 80 1.73 3.87 2.46
C ASN A 80 0.27 3.42 2.62
N VAL A 81 -0.43 3.94 3.62
CA VAL A 81 -1.81 3.54 3.96
C VAL A 81 -2.76 4.70 3.68
N VAL A 82 -3.92 4.36 3.11
CA VAL A 82 -5.06 5.27 2.94
C VAL A 82 -6.30 4.64 3.58
N PRO A 83 -7.28 5.44 4.05
CA PRO A 83 -8.57 4.90 4.44
C PRO A 83 -9.24 4.29 3.21
N LYS A 84 -9.72 3.05 3.34
CA LYS A 84 -10.54 2.39 2.33
C LYS A 84 -11.75 1.76 2.99
N ASP A 85 -12.86 1.77 2.27
CA ASP A 85 -14.05 1.02 2.66
C ASP A 85 -13.67 -0.46 2.86
N SER A 86 -14.09 -1.05 3.97
CA SER A 86 -13.78 -2.43 4.34
C SER A 86 -14.32 -3.45 3.33
N CYS A 87 -15.47 -3.16 2.72
CA CYS A 87 -16.08 -3.96 1.65
C CYS A 87 -15.21 -3.97 0.39
N HIS A 88 -14.61 -2.82 0.05
CA HIS A 88 -13.72 -2.67 -1.11
C HIS A 88 -12.32 -3.25 -0.85
N ASN A 89 -11.80 -3.09 0.38
CA ASN A 89 -10.49 -3.59 0.79
C ASN A 89 -10.45 -5.13 0.89
N SER A 90 -11.57 -5.75 1.32
CA SER A 90 -11.69 -7.20 1.48
C SER A 90 -12.26 -7.92 0.24
N GLY A 91 -12.86 -7.17 -0.69
CA GLY A 91 -13.50 -7.68 -1.90
C GLY A 91 -12.57 -7.73 -3.12
N ALA A 92 -12.89 -6.98 -4.17
CA ALA A 92 -12.14 -6.96 -5.43
C ALA A 92 -10.63 -6.74 -5.23
N TRP A 93 -10.21 -5.98 -4.21
CA TRP A 93 -8.80 -5.75 -3.92
C TRP A 93 -8.08 -6.94 -3.26
N SER A 94 -8.78 -7.76 -2.46
CA SER A 94 -8.17 -8.94 -1.82
C SER A 94 -7.95 -10.09 -2.81
N LYS A 95 -8.85 -10.22 -3.80
CA LYS A 95 -8.67 -11.11 -4.96
C LYS A 95 -7.46 -10.67 -5.81
N ASN A 96 -7.04 -9.42 -5.66
CA ASN A 96 -5.87 -8.81 -6.28
C ASN A 96 -4.71 -8.71 -5.28
N ARG A 97 -4.44 -9.75 -4.48
CA ARG A 97 -3.26 -9.82 -3.57
C ARG A 97 -1.93 -9.45 -4.26
N THR A 98 -1.90 -9.46 -5.59
CA THR A 98 -0.78 -9.06 -6.46
C THR A 98 -1.09 -7.94 -7.46
N GLY A 99 -2.26 -7.28 -7.39
CA GLY A 99 -2.64 -6.10 -8.18
C GLY A 99 -2.69 -6.24 -9.72
N HIS A 100 -2.04 -7.25 -10.29
CA HIS A 100 -1.53 -7.23 -11.67
C HIS A 100 -1.54 -8.62 -12.31
N PRO A 101 -2.71 -9.13 -12.71
CA PRO A 101 -2.81 -10.41 -13.41
C PRO A 101 -2.08 -10.41 -14.77
N GLU A 102 -1.93 -9.25 -15.40
CA GLU A 102 -1.27 -9.07 -16.70
C GLU A 102 0.24 -9.38 -16.63
N VAL A 103 0.91 -9.01 -15.54
CA VAL A 103 2.36 -9.23 -15.32
C VAL A 103 2.70 -10.72 -15.12
N ARG A 104 1.70 -11.56 -14.81
CA ARG A 104 1.89 -13.00 -14.63
C ARG A 104 1.86 -13.79 -15.93
N THR A 105 1.47 -13.18 -17.05
CA THR A 105 1.51 -13.88 -18.34
C THR A 105 2.95 -13.91 -18.88
N PRO A 106 3.56 -15.09 -19.10
CA PRO A 106 4.99 -15.19 -19.43
C PRO A 106 5.37 -14.71 -20.83
N SER A 107 4.42 -14.23 -21.65
CA SER A 107 4.66 -14.02 -23.08
C SER A 107 5.55 -12.82 -23.39
N LEU A 108 5.79 -11.92 -22.44
CA LEU A 108 6.74 -10.82 -22.61
C LEU A 108 7.43 -10.60 -21.26
N GLY A 109 8.77 -10.68 -21.21
CA GLY A 109 9.59 -10.31 -20.05
C GLY A 109 9.53 -8.81 -19.71
N GLY A 110 8.37 -8.19 -19.85
CA GLY A 110 8.12 -6.76 -19.66
C GLY A 110 8.12 -6.38 -18.18
N CYS A 111 8.59 -5.17 -17.92
CA CYS A 111 8.37 -4.50 -16.65
C CYS A 111 7.07 -3.70 -16.74
N LEU A 112 6.15 -3.90 -15.80
CA LEU A 112 5.00 -3.03 -15.62
C LEU A 112 5.36 -1.92 -14.64
N CYS A 113 5.06 -0.68 -15.03
CA CYS A 113 5.12 0.48 -14.16
C CYS A 113 3.71 0.76 -13.65
N ASP A 114 3.45 0.43 -12.39
CA ASP A 114 2.18 0.67 -11.72
C ASP A 114 2.20 2.03 -11.01
N TYR A 115 1.29 2.92 -11.41
CA TYR A 115 1.10 4.23 -10.80
C TYR A 115 -0.28 4.30 -10.14
N ARG A 116 -0.29 4.57 -8.83
CA ARG A 116 -1.51 4.67 -8.05
C ARG A 116 -1.63 6.04 -7.40
N PRO A 117 -2.51 6.94 -7.89
CA PRO A 117 -2.83 8.16 -7.17
C PRO A 117 -3.70 7.83 -5.97
N ALA A 118 -3.46 8.49 -4.84
CA ALA A 118 -4.34 8.37 -3.69
C ALA A 118 -5.64 9.12 -3.96
N VAL A 119 -6.76 8.40 -3.93
CA VAL A 119 -8.09 8.99 -3.97
C VAL A 119 -8.60 9.06 -2.53
N ARG A 120 -8.81 10.28 -2.02
CA ARG A 120 -9.37 10.49 -0.68
C ARG A 120 -10.83 10.05 -0.67
N GLN A 121 -11.15 9.04 0.14
CA GLN A 121 -12.53 8.73 0.53
C GLN A 121 -12.76 9.37 1.90
N GLY A 122 -13.29 10.60 1.95
CA GLY A 122 -13.59 11.30 3.21
C GLY A 122 -13.21 12.79 3.28
N SER A 123 -13.53 13.43 4.41
CA SER A 123 -13.37 14.88 4.67
C SER A 123 -11.90 15.34 4.72
N PRO A 124 -11.57 16.60 4.34
CA PRO A 124 -10.21 17.15 4.39
C PRO A 124 -9.53 17.05 5.76
N ASN A 125 -10.32 17.19 6.84
CA ASN A 125 -9.80 17.45 8.18
C ASN A 125 -9.75 16.23 9.10
N HIS A 126 -10.40 15.12 8.72
CA HIS A 126 -10.44 13.89 9.52
C HIS A 126 -10.16 12.69 8.61
N TRP A 127 -9.40 11.72 9.14
CA TRP A 127 -9.43 10.35 8.64
C TRP A 127 -10.84 9.77 8.80
#